data_AF-A0A517TCJ8-F1
#
_entry.id   AF-A0A517TCJ8-F1
#
_cell.length_a   1.000
_cell.length_b   1.000
_cell.length_c   1.000
_cell.angle_alpha   90.00
_cell.angle_beta   90.00
_cell.angle_gamma   90.00
#
_symmetry.space_group_name_H-M   'P 1'
#
loop_
_entity.id
_entity.type
_entity.pdbx_description
1 polymer ?
#
loop_
_entity_poly.entity_id
_entity_poly.type
_entity_poly.pdbx_seq_one_letter_code
_entity_poly.pdbx_strand_id
1 'polypeptide(L)'
;MTAPLNRTLRHLTAADGYLDLDMPEKALAELDDIVDAGELDAAVLFLRGKAYKSLKMYEPAIDALQEAASQIPAPYNKGAWLALEDCFREAGFPELASVAGMFATSNGIPADWDSEPVAPQPSDENYLPSESWEATEVALLEDDLEMFSFESAWSEGFSSRLTDSQAEMLRSQFRRAR
;
A
#
# COMPACT_ATOMS: atom_id res chain seq x y z
N MET A 1 -29.90 3.86 7.24
CA MET A 1 -30.45 2.70 7.96
C MET A 1 -29.50 1.57 7.66
N THR A 2 -28.59 1.26 8.59
CA THR A 2 -27.57 0.21 8.44
C THR A 2 -28.26 -1.14 8.23
N ALA A 3 -27.83 -1.93 7.25
CA ALA A 3 -28.31 -3.29 7.11
C ALA A 3 -28.04 -4.07 8.42
N PRO A 4 -28.91 -4.98 8.85
CA PRO A 4 -28.63 -5.78 10.04
C PRO A 4 -27.34 -6.58 9.78
N LEU A 5 -26.32 -6.37 10.61
CA LEU A 5 -24.96 -6.93 10.50
C LEU A 5 -24.93 -8.42 10.07
N ASN A 6 -25.89 -9.21 10.57
CA ASN A 6 -26.06 -10.62 10.24
C ASN A 6 -26.30 -10.90 8.75
N ARG A 7 -26.97 -10.00 8.03
CA ARG A 7 -27.21 -10.15 6.58
C ARG A 7 -25.94 -9.90 5.80
N THR A 8 -25.24 -8.79 6.10
CA THR A 8 -23.97 -8.43 5.46
C THR A 8 -22.92 -9.52 5.67
N LEU A 9 -22.78 -10.04 6.90
CA LEU A 9 -21.85 -11.14 7.18
C LEU A 9 -22.16 -12.42 6.39
N ARG A 10 -23.44 -12.74 6.18
CA ARG A 10 -23.84 -13.90 5.37
C ARG A 10 -23.41 -13.76 3.91
N HIS A 11 -23.66 -12.60 3.31
CA HIS A 11 -23.22 -12.31 1.94
C HIS A 11 -21.70 -12.32 1.81
N LEU A 12 -20.97 -11.73 2.77
CA LEU A 12 -19.50 -11.77 2.80
C LEU A 12 -18.96 -13.20 2.89
N THR A 13 -19.53 -14.01 3.78
CA THR A 13 -19.09 -15.41 3.94
C THR A 13 -19.40 -16.24 2.70
N ALA A 14 -20.55 -16.01 2.06
CA ALA A 14 -20.89 -16.66 0.80
C ALA A 14 -19.95 -16.24 -0.33
N ALA A 15 -19.67 -14.94 -0.45
CA ALA A 15 -18.77 -14.40 -1.46
C ALA A 15 -17.34 -14.96 -1.32
N ASP A 16 -16.79 -14.99 -0.11
CA ASP A 16 -15.46 -15.56 0.12
C ASP A 16 -15.43 -17.06 -0.22
N GLY A 17 -16.45 -17.82 0.20
CA GLY A 17 -16.59 -19.23 -0.18
C GLY A 17 -16.75 -19.45 -1.70
N TYR A 18 -17.41 -18.54 -2.42
CA TYR A 18 -17.46 -18.61 -3.88
C TYR A 18 -16.11 -18.33 -4.52
N LEU A 19 -15.30 -17.42 -3.97
CA LEU A 19 -13.94 -17.18 -4.45
C LEU A 19 -13.02 -18.38 -4.23
N ASP A 20 -13.14 -19.06 -3.09
CA ASP A 20 -12.39 -20.30 -2.81
C ASP A 20 -12.73 -21.43 -3.80
N LEU A 21 -13.93 -21.38 -4.40
CA LEU A 21 -14.41 -22.31 -5.41
C LEU A 21 -14.17 -21.82 -6.85
N ASP A 22 -13.42 -20.73 -7.04
CA ASP A 22 -13.15 -20.10 -8.34
C ASP A 22 -14.43 -19.70 -9.09
N MET A 23 -15.43 -19.19 -8.36
CA MET A 23 -16.72 -18.70 -8.88
C MET A 23 -16.89 -17.18 -8.65
N PRO A 24 -16.04 -16.33 -9.26
CA PRO A 24 -16.00 -14.91 -8.96
C PRO A 24 -17.29 -14.15 -9.33
N GLU A 25 -18.04 -14.57 -10.35
CA GLU A 25 -19.30 -13.91 -10.71
C GLU A 25 -20.38 -14.10 -9.63
N LYS A 26 -20.42 -15.27 -8.99
CA LYS A 26 -21.32 -15.52 -7.87
C LYS A 26 -20.91 -14.73 -6.63
N ALA A 27 -19.60 -14.61 -6.40
CA ALA A 27 -19.09 -13.77 -5.33
C ALA A 27 -19.52 -12.31 -5.52
N LEU A 28 -19.39 -11.75 -6.73
CA LEU A 28 -19.88 -10.40 -7.03
C LEU A 28 -21.39 -10.26 -6.83
N ALA A 29 -22.19 -11.23 -7.26
CA ALA A 29 -23.63 -11.19 -7.05
C ALA A 29 -24.01 -11.11 -5.55
N GLU A 30 -23.34 -11.87 -4.68
CA GLU A 30 -23.54 -11.77 -3.23
C GLU A 30 -23.10 -10.41 -2.67
N LEU A 31 -22.00 -9.85 -3.19
CA LEU A 31 -21.49 -8.54 -2.75
C LEU A 31 -22.35 -7.38 -3.25
N ASP A 32 -23.04 -7.53 -4.38
CA ASP A 32 -23.96 -6.52 -4.94
C ASP A 32 -25.28 -6.44 -4.17
N ASP A 33 -25.68 -7.52 -3.50
CA ASP A 33 -26.84 -7.56 -2.60
C ASP A 33 -26.60 -6.82 -1.26
N ILE A 34 -25.36 -6.38 -0.99
CA ILE A 34 -25.01 -5.60 0.19
C ILE A 34 -25.27 -4.11 -0.09
N VAL A 35 -26.34 -3.57 0.51
CA VAL A 35 -26.77 -2.17 0.32
C VAL A 35 -26.02 -1.18 1.22
N ASP A 36 -25.66 -1.59 2.44
CA ASP A 36 -24.92 -0.78 3.41
C ASP A 36 -24.09 -1.71 4.30
N ALA A 37 -22.77 -1.66 4.14
CA ALA A 37 -21.83 -2.50 4.86
C ALA A 37 -21.33 -1.88 6.18
N GLY A 38 -21.52 -0.57 6.38
CA GLY A 38 -20.99 0.15 7.54
C GLY A 38 -19.51 -0.14 7.78
N GLU A 39 -19.17 -0.61 8.98
CA GLU A 39 -17.79 -0.96 9.37
C GLU A 39 -17.17 -2.12 8.56
N LEU A 40 -17.98 -2.89 7.84
CA LEU A 40 -17.53 -3.99 6.99
C LEU A 40 -17.28 -3.58 5.54
N ASP A 41 -17.39 -2.28 5.20
CA ASP A 41 -17.23 -1.78 3.83
C ASP A 41 -15.86 -2.16 3.24
N ALA A 42 -14.78 -2.00 4.01
CA ALA A 42 -13.45 -2.41 3.61
C ALA A 42 -13.35 -3.92 3.27
N ALA A 43 -14.11 -4.77 3.95
CA ALA A 43 -14.15 -6.21 3.66
C ALA A 43 -14.92 -6.50 2.37
N VAL A 44 -16.02 -5.77 2.11
CA VAL A 44 -16.76 -5.85 0.84
C VAL A 44 -15.85 -5.45 -0.32
N LEU A 45 -15.16 -4.32 -0.21
CA LEU A 45 -14.22 -3.81 -1.20
C LEU A 45 -13.08 -4.80 -1.47
N PHE A 46 -12.51 -5.39 -0.42
CA PHE A 46 -11.46 -6.40 -0.55
C PHE A 46 -11.93 -7.63 -1.35
N LEU A 47 -13.12 -8.17 -1.04
CA LEU A 47 -13.66 -9.32 -1.76
C LEU A 47 -14.06 -8.98 -3.20
N ARG A 48 -14.61 -7.78 -3.46
CA ARG A 48 -14.88 -7.30 -4.82
C ARG A 48 -13.60 -7.22 -5.64
N GLY A 49 -12.56 -6.66 -5.04
CA GLY A 49 -11.21 -6.60 -5.61
C GLY A 49 -10.67 -7.96 -6.02
N LYS A 50 -10.72 -8.95 -5.11
CA LYS A 50 -10.35 -10.35 -5.42
C LYS A 50 -11.19 -10.92 -6.57
N ALA A 51 -12.50 -10.71 -6.56
CA ALA A 51 -13.40 -11.23 -7.59
C ALA A 51 -13.11 -10.64 -8.97
N TYR A 52 -12.96 -9.31 -9.07
CA TYR A 52 -12.59 -8.63 -10.31
C TYR A 52 -11.21 -9.09 -10.82
N LYS A 53 -10.24 -9.30 -9.92
CA LYS A 53 -8.93 -9.85 -10.28
C LYS A 53 -9.05 -11.23 -10.93
N SER A 54 -9.83 -12.15 -10.33
CA SER A 54 -10.10 -13.48 -10.89
C SER A 54 -10.75 -13.40 -12.28
N LEU A 55 -11.60 -12.40 -12.50
CA LEU A 55 -12.22 -12.11 -13.80
C LEU A 55 -11.30 -11.36 -14.79
N LYS A 56 -10.04 -11.08 -14.42
CA LYS A 56 -9.07 -10.31 -15.21
C LYS A 56 -9.54 -8.88 -15.52
N MET A 57 -10.46 -8.37 -14.70
CA MET A 57 -10.93 -6.98 -14.74
C MET A 57 -10.05 -6.15 -13.81
N TYR A 58 -8.82 -5.86 -14.25
CA TYR A 58 -7.81 -5.30 -13.35
C TYR A 58 -8.09 -3.88 -12.88
N GLU A 59 -8.70 -3.03 -13.71
CA GLU A 59 -9.02 -1.65 -13.36
C GLU A 59 -9.97 -1.55 -12.14
N PRO A 60 -11.18 -2.16 -12.16
CA PRO A 60 -12.06 -2.16 -10.98
C PRO A 60 -11.49 -2.99 -9.82
N ALA A 61 -10.62 -3.98 -10.09
CA ALA A 61 -9.94 -4.72 -9.04
C ALA A 61 -8.96 -3.82 -8.26
N ILE A 62 -8.13 -3.05 -8.97
CA ILE A 62 -7.16 -2.12 -8.40
C ILE A 62 -7.88 -1.08 -7.56
N ASP A 63 -8.93 -0.46 -8.09
CA ASP A 63 -9.67 0.59 -7.36
C ASP A 63 -10.28 0.06 -6.06
N ALA A 64 -10.93 -1.11 -6.11
CA ALA A 64 -11.54 -1.72 -4.92
C ALA A 64 -10.49 -2.16 -3.88
N LEU A 65 -9.39 -2.78 -4.31
CA LEU A 65 -8.32 -3.22 -3.40
C LEU A 65 -7.58 -2.04 -2.78
N GLN A 66 -7.37 -0.98 -3.56
CA GLN A 66 -6.75 0.26 -3.10
C GLN A 66 -7.61 0.91 -2.02
N GLU A 67 -8.91 1.06 -2.26
CA GLU A 67 -9.82 1.62 -1.28
C GLU A 67 -9.85 0.77 0.00
N ALA A 68 -9.95 -0.55 -0.13
CA ALA A 68 -9.88 -1.47 1.01
C ALA A 68 -8.58 -1.30 1.83
N ALA A 69 -7.43 -1.24 1.17
CA ALA A 69 -6.13 -1.07 1.83
C ALA A 69 -6.01 0.27 2.58
N SER A 70 -6.69 1.31 2.09
CA SER A 70 -6.71 2.63 2.71
C SER A 70 -7.62 2.73 3.94
N GLN A 71 -8.70 1.93 3.98
CA GLN A 71 -9.65 1.90 5.09
C GLN A 71 -9.17 1.00 6.24
N ILE A 72 -8.45 -0.08 5.93
CA ILE A 72 -7.98 -1.04 6.95
C ILE A 72 -6.72 -0.47 7.65
N PRO A 73 -6.69 -0.38 8.98
CA PRO A 73 -5.50 0.08 9.70
C PRO A 73 -4.36 -0.94 9.61
N ALA A 74 -3.12 -0.46 9.51
CA ALA A 74 -1.95 -1.31 9.68
C ALA A 74 -1.93 -1.93 11.09
N PRO A 75 -1.51 -3.21 11.25
CA PRO A 75 -0.94 -4.11 10.25
C PRO A 75 -1.99 -5.01 9.55
N TYR A 76 -3.29 -4.74 9.69
CA TYR A 76 -4.35 -5.61 9.17
C TYR A 76 -4.57 -5.45 7.65
N ASN A 77 -4.10 -4.36 7.05
CA ASN A 77 -4.22 -4.08 5.62
C ASN A 77 -3.25 -4.85 4.72
N LYS A 78 -2.34 -5.65 5.31
CA LYS A 78 -1.34 -6.44 4.57
C LYS A 78 -1.96 -7.30 3.47
N GLY A 79 -3.07 -7.96 3.75
CA GLY A 79 -3.77 -8.80 2.77
C GLY A 79 -4.26 -8.00 1.55
N ALA A 80 -4.74 -6.77 1.78
CA ALA A 80 -5.19 -5.88 0.70
C ALA A 80 -4.01 -5.40 -0.15
N TRP A 81 -2.88 -5.04 0.47
CA TRP A 81 -1.67 -4.66 -0.26
C TRP A 81 -1.06 -5.79 -1.09
N LEU A 82 -1.05 -7.04 -0.57
CA LEU A 82 -0.60 -8.20 -1.34
C LEU A 82 -1.52 -8.50 -2.53
N ALA A 83 -2.83 -8.42 -2.32
CA ALA A 83 -3.79 -8.61 -3.41
C ALA A 83 -3.62 -7.53 -4.49
N LEU A 84 -3.34 -6.29 -4.09
CA LEU A 84 -3.07 -5.18 -4.99
C LEU A 84 -1.75 -5.35 -5.75
N GLU A 85 -0.69 -5.81 -5.07
CA GLU A 85 0.59 -6.19 -5.69
C GLU A 85 0.39 -7.22 -6.80
N ASP A 86 -0.33 -8.31 -6.49
CA ASP A 86 -0.64 -9.35 -7.48
C ASP A 86 -1.43 -8.77 -8.66
N CYS A 87 -2.41 -7.92 -8.38
CA CYS A 87 -3.22 -7.29 -9.42
C CYS A 87 -2.37 -6.41 -10.35
N PHE A 88 -1.45 -5.60 -9.81
CA PHE A 88 -0.53 -4.80 -10.63
C PHE A 88 0.42 -5.66 -11.46
N ARG A 89 0.93 -6.76 -10.89
CA ARG A 89 1.80 -7.70 -11.60
C ARG A 89 1.07 -8.35 -12.77
N GLU A 90 -0.16 -8.81 -12.56
CA GLU A 90 -0.99 -9.43 -13.59
C GLU A 90 -1.48 -8.44 -14.65
N ALA A 91 -1.66 -7.16 -14.28
CA ALA A 91 -2.03 -6.08 -15.19
C ALA A 91 -0.85 -5.51 -16.02
N GLY A 92 0.39 -5.90 -15.70
CA GLY A 92 1.59 -5.48 -16.43
C GLY A 92 2.27 -4.20 -15.90
N PHE A 93 2.10 -3.92 -14.60
CA PHE A 93 2.73 -2.80 -13.88
C PHE A 93 3.69 -3.29 -12.78
N PRO A 94 4.84 -3.88 -13.14
CA PRO A 94 5.72 -4.54 -12.17
C PRO A 94 6.32 -3.58 -11.12
N GLU A 95 6.53 -2.31 -11.46
CA GLU A 95 7.05 -1.29 -10.54
C GLU A 95 6.03 -0.98 -9.44
N LEU A 96 4.75 -0.84 -9.79
CA LEU A 96 3.66 -0.64 -8.82
C LEU A 96 3.46 -1.86 -7.94
N ALA A 97 3.58 -3.07 -8.52
CA ALA A 97 3.53 -4.29 -7.76
C ALA A 97 4.62 -4.29 -6.67
N SER A 98 5.85 -3.91 -7.02
CA SER A 98 6.94 -3.80 -6.05
C SER A 98 6.62 -2.80 -4.93
N VAL A 99 6.08 -1.62 -5.26
CA VAL A 99 5.69 -0.61 -4.26
C VAL A 99 4.58 -1.15 -3.34
N ALA A 100 3.55 -1.77 -3.88
CA ALA A 100 2.47 -2.38 -3.09
C ALA A 100 3.00 -3.48 -2.15
N GLY A 101 3.94 -4.31 -2.61
CA GLY A 101 4.60 -5.33 -1.78
C GLY A 101 5.43 -4.76 -0.62
N MET A 102 6.03 -3.58 -0.80
CA MET A 102 6.71 -2.87 0.30
C MET A 102 5.72 -2.46 1.41
N PHE A 103 4.50 -2.02 1.06
CA PHE A 103 3.45 -1.72 2.04
C PHE A 103 2.84 -2.95 2.71
N ALA A 104 2.90 -4.11 2.04
CA ALA A 104 2.46 -5.38 2.65
C ALA A 104 3.47 -5.93 3.68
N THR A 105 4.75 -5.70 3.46
CA THR A 105 5.84 -6.24 4.29
C THR A 105 6.21 -5.30 5.44
N SER A 106 6.26 -3.99 5.16
CA SER A 106 6.45 -2.98 6.19
C SER A 106 5.14 -2.63 6.90
N ASN A 107 5.21 -2.16 8.15
CA ASN A 107 4.06 -1.52 8.80
C ASN A 107 3.73 -0.13 8.19
N GLY A 108 4.08 0.11 6.92
CA GLY A 108 4.04 1.41 6.25
C GLY A 108 5.36 2.18 6.25
N ILE A 109 6.45 1.64 6.82
CA ILE A 109 7.77 2.30 6.91
C ILE A 109 8.82 1.44 6.21
N PRO A 110 9.49 1.90 5.15
CA PRO A 110 10.61 1.17 4.53
C PRO A 110 11.63 0.72 5.60
N ALA A 111 12.19 -0.48 5.48
CA ALA A 111 13.15 -1.03 6.46
C ALA A 111 14.34 -0.07 6.75
N ASP A 112 14.64 0.77 5.77
CA ASP A 112 15.74 1.74 5.76
C ASP A 112 15.38 3.04 6.50
N TRP A 113 14.11 3.25 6.84
CA TRP A 113 13.59 4.49 7.45
C TRP A 113 13.40 4.40 8.97
N ASP A 114 13.28 3.18 9.53
CA ASP A 114 13.27 2.91 10.97
C ASP A 114 14.66 2.60 11.54
N SER A 115 15.72 2.72 10.72
CA SER A 115 17.07 2.75 11.27
C SER A 115 17.27 4.11 11.93
N GLU A 116 17.07 4.20 13.25
CA GLU A 116 17.76 5.25 14.00
C GLU A 116 19.22 5.24 13.56
N PRO A 117 19.86 6.40 13.31
CA PRO A 117 21.28 6.42 13.00
C PRO A 117 21.95 5.66 14.13
N VAL A 118 22.52 4.49 13.80
CA VAL A 118 23.27 3.70 14.78
C VAL A 118 24.36 4.64 15.29
N ALA A 119 24.17 5.15 16.50
CA ALA A 119 25.21 5.89 17.17
C ALA A 119 26.42 4.97 17.16
N PRO A 120 27.56 5.41 16.60
CA PRO A 120 28.73 4.56 16.45
C PRO A 120 29.04 3.95 17.81
N GLN A 121 28.93 2.62 17.90
CA GLN A 121 29.20 1.92 19.15
C GLN A 121 30.70 2.06 19.43
N PRO A 122 31.09 2.51 20.62
CA PRO A 122 32.50 2.71 20.94
C PRO A 122 33.17 1.36 21.16
N SER A 123 33.67 0.75 20.10
CA SER A 123 34.58 -0.40 20.18
C SER A 123 35.90 -0.19 19.46
N ASP A 124 36.19 1.01 18.96
CA ASP A 124 37.53 1.36 18.50
C ASP A 124 38.28 2.03 19.66
N GLU A 125 39.35 1.39 20.14
CA GLU A 125 40.22 1.77 21.26
C GLU A 125 40.96 3.12 21.09
N ASN A 126 40.47 4.05 20.26
CA ASN A 126 41.10 5.34 19.97
C ASN A 126 40.09 6.50 19.90
N TYR A 127 39.16 6.59 20.84
CA TYR A 127 38.34 7.80 21.04
C TYR A 127 38.91 8.67 22.17
N LEU A 128 39.52 9.79 21.81
CA LEU A 128 39.74 10.93 22.73
C LEU A 128 38.68 11.99 22.43
N PRO A 129 37.88 12.46 23.40
CA PRO A 129 36.98 13.58 23.21
C PRO A 129 37.69 14.90 23.53
N SER A 130 37.80 15.76 22.53
CA SER A 130 37.97 17.21 22.72
C SER A 130 37.53 17.87 21.41
N GLU A 131 36.66 18.85 21.33
CA GLU A 131 35.97 19.72 22.26
C GLU A 131 34.81 20.34 21.46
N SER A 132 33.80 20.82 22.18
CA SER A 132 32.76 21.78 21.78
C SER A 132 32.83 22.38 20.37
N TRP A 133 31.78 22.25 19.56
CA TRP A 133 31.47 23.26 18.54
C TRP A 133 30.03 23.76 18.70
N GLU A 134 29.92 24.93 19.31
CA GLU A 134 28.86 25.89 19.06
C GLU A 134 28.76 26.16 17.55
N ALA A 135 27.57 26.59 17.13
CA ALA A 135 27.21 26.96 15.76
C ALA A 135 28.35 27.58 14.94
N THR A 136 28.57 27.09 13.73
CA THR A 136 29.06 27.92 12.62
C THR A 136 28.49 27.45 11.29
N GLU A 137 27.90 28.41 10.61
CA GLU A 137 27.44 28.43 9.23
C GLU A 137 28.44 27.88 8.19
N VAL A 138 27.87 27.15 7.22
CA VAL A 138 28.05 27.27 5.76
C VAL A 138 29.46 27.10 5.19
N ALA A 139 29.66 25.99 4.46
CA ALA A 139 30.30 26.02 3.15
C ALA A 139 29.87 24.82 2.30
N LEU A 140 29.19 25.15 1.20
CA LEU A 140 28.86 24.34 0.04
C LEU A 140 29.97 23.37 -0.37
N LEU A 141 29.61 22.10 -0.50
CA LEU A 141 30.03 21.24 -1.61
C LEU A 141 28.76 20.57 -2.14
N GLU A 142 28.04 21.35 -2.96
CA GLU A 142 27.13 20.83 -3.98
C GLU A 142 28.00 20.10 -4.99
N ASP A 143 28.10 18.78 -4.89
CA ASP A 143 28.27 17.85 -6.01
C ASP A 143 28.44 16.43 -5.45
N ASP A 144 27.76 15.48 -6.07
CA ASP A 144 27.86 14.03 -5.87
C ASP A 144 27.14 13.38 -4.68
N LEU A 145 26.04 13.98 -4.24
CA LEU A 145 24.90 13.17 -3.79
C LEU A 145 23.88 13.17 -4.92
N GLU A 146 24.04 12.27 -5.89
CA GLU A 146 22.92 11.83 -6.72
C GLU A 146 21.88 11.21 -5.79
N MET A 147 21.03 12.08 -5.25
CA MET A 147 19.66 11.72 -4.92
C MET A 147 19.04 11.18 -6.20
N PHE A 148 19.07 9.87 -6.36
CA PHE A 148 18.07 9.17 -7.15
C PHE A 148 16.72 9.41 -6.44
N SER A 149 16.13 10.56 -6.73
CA SER A 149 14.85 10.97 -6.17
C SER A 149 13.83 9.92 -6.59
N PHE A 150 13.02 9.47 -5.64
CA PHE A 150 11.83 8.68 -5.90
C PHE A 150 10.95 9.32 -6.99
N GLU A 151 10.99 10.64 -7.18
CA GLU A 151 10.30 11.34 -8.28
C GLU A 151 10.91 11.08 -9.67
N SER A 152 12.22 10.79 -9.76
CA SER A 152 12.92 10.53 -11.03
C SER A 152 12.57 9.16 -11.63
N ALA A 153 12.41 8.13 -10.78
CA ALA A 153 11.95 6.80 -11.22
C ALA A 153 10.49 6.80 -11.71
N TRP A 154 9.72 7.81 -11.32
CA TRP A 154 8.29 7.94 -11.59
C TRP A 154 7.94 8.72 -12.86
N SER A 155 8.88 9.46 -13.47
CA SER A 155 8.49 10.58 -14.35
C SER A 155 8.41 10.28 -15.85
N GLU A 156 9.01 9.23 -16.38
CA GLU A 156 9.09 9.06 -17.85
C GLU A 156 8.34 7.81 -18.35
N GLY A 157 7.03 7.75 -18.09
CA GLY A 157 6.13 6.72 -18.66
C GLY A 157 5.01 6.22 -17.74
N PHE A 158 5.08 6.58 -16.46
CA PHE A 158 4.20 6.09 -15.40
C PHE A 158 2.88 6.88 -15.29
N SER A 159 2.95 8.19 -15.47
CA SER A 159 1.82 9.11 -15.27
C SER A 159 0.73 9.02 -16.35
N SER A 160 1.01 8.42 -17.51
CA SER A 160 0.01 8.30 -18.59
C SER A 160 -0.83 7.02 -18.50
N ARG A 161 -0.53 6.11 -17.57
CA ARG A 161 -1.21 4.81 -17.40
C ARG A 161 -1.91 4.64 -16.06
N LEU A 162 -1.75 5.58 -15.14
CA LEU A 162 -2.44 5.62 -13.87
C LEU A 162 -3.47 6.73 -13.87
N THR A 163 -4.56 6.52 -13.14
CA THR A 163 -5.46 7.64 -12.85
C THR A 163 -4.78 8.58 -11.85
N ASP A 164 -5.06 9.89 -11.96
CA ASP A 164 -4.51 10.89 -11.04
C ASP A 164 -4.78 10.52 -9.55
N SER A 165 -5.91 9.86 -9.30
CA SER A 165 -6.31 9.35 -7.98
C SER A 165 -5.35 8.30 -7.42
N GLN A 166 -4.89 7.35 -8.25
CA GLN A 166 -3.98 6.28 -7.84
C GLN A 166 -2.59 6.83 -7.49
N ALA A 167 -2.09 7.78 -8.28
CA ALA A 167 -0.83 8.47 -8.02
C ALA A 167 -0.89 9.35 -6.76
N GLU A 168 -1.99 10.09 -6.56
CA GLU A 168 -2.16 10.99 -5.43
C GLU A 168 -2.36 10.24 -4.11
N MET A 169 -3.02 9.07 -4.13
CA MET A 169 -3.13 8.23 -2.94
C MET A 169 -1.78 7.67 -2.50
N LEU A 170 -0.95 7.16 -3.41
CA LEU A 170 0.40 6.69 -3.07
C LEU A 170 1.21 7.82 -2.44
N ARG A 171 1.17 9.03 -3.03
CA ARG A 171 1.76 10.24 -2.44
C ARG A 171 1.22 10.57 -1.06
N SER A 172 -0.08 10.38 -0.82
CA SER A 172 -0.70 10.62 0.49
C SER A 172 -0.28 9.58 1.54
N GLN A 173 -0.13 8.31 1.15
CA GLN A 173 0.31 7.25 2.06
C GLN A 173 1.79 7.42 2.42
N PHE A 174 2.64 7.79 1.44
CA PHE A 174 4.03 8.18 1.70
C PHE A 174 4.15 9.39 2.64
N ARG A 175 3.23 10.38 2.54
CA ARG A 175 3.21 11.53 3.45
C ARG A 175 2.76 11.20 4.88
N ARG A 176 1.92 10.18 5.07
CA ARG A 176 1.44 9.75 6.41
C ARG A 176 2.42 8.83 7.14
N ALA A 177 3.29 8.16 6.40
CA ALA A 177 4.33 7.29 6.94
C ALA A 177 5.60 8.03 7.39
N ARG A 178 5.66 9.36 7.17
CA ARG A 178 6.75 10.26 7.55
C ARG A 178 6.33 11.13 8.73
#